data_AF-A0A7V9IV90-F1
#
_entry.id   AF-A0A7V9IV90-F1
#
_cell.length_a   1.000
_cell.length_b   1.000
_cell.length_c   1.000
_cell.angle_alpha   90.00
_cell.angle_beta   90.00
_cell.angle_gamma   90.00
#
_symmetry.space_group_name_H-M   'P 1'
#
loop_
_entity.id
_entity.type
_entity.pdbx_description
1 polymer ?
#
loop_
_entity_poly.entity_id
_entity_poly.type
_entity_poly.pdbx_seq_one_letter_code
_entity_poly.pdbx_strand_id
1 'polypeptide(L)'
;MANDDSPDPYADYFPDGSPRDNSLPRGAGCLWHLALLGGEETRGDLEVLTVHPQAWGDYGWAQGLVQGRTLGTEVTAAVDAPDRLVYMHFAHDPAAGLQPSDAEDVDEVVLTLAKVDDGDWRVWGLGPEYPTAEDVFLD
;
A
#
# COMPACT_ATOMS: atom_id res chain seq x y z
N MET A 1 -19.34 3.21 -30.80
CA MET A 1 -18.74 3.59 -29.51
C MET A 1 -18.64 2.31 -28.70
N ALA A 2 -17.43 1.76 -28.57
CA ALA A 2 -17.23 0.69 -27.59
C ALA A 2 -17.38 1.36 -26.22
N ASN A 3 -18.36 0.94 -25.44
CA ASN A 3 -18.34 1.22 -24.01
C ASN A 3 -17.12 0.45 -23.49
N ASP A 4 -16.13 1.19 -23.02
CA ASP A 4 -15.02 0.63 -22.25
C ASP A 4 -15.63 0.17 -20.91
N ASP A 5 -16.24 -1.02 -20.93
CA ASP A 5 -16.78 -1.74 -19.77
C ASP A 5 -15.63 -2.46 -19.04
N SER A 6 -14.46 -1.82 -19.01
CA SER A 6 -13.36 -2.26 -18.18
C SER A 6 -13.80 -1.99 -16.74
N PRO A 7 -13.95 -3.02 -15.88
CA PRO A 7 -14.30 -2.80 -14.49
C PRO A 7 -13.29 -1.83 -13.89
N ASP A 8 -13.76 -0.80 -13.19
CA ASP A 8 -12.88 0.09 -12.44
C ASP A 8 -12.05 -0.79 -11.49
N PRO A 9 -10.73 -0.95 -11.73
CA PRO A 9 -9.90 -1.88 -10.96
C PRO A 9 -9.76 -1.43 -9.49
N TYR A 10 -10.33 -0.27 -9.15
CA TYR A 10 -10.31 0.32 -7.83
C TYR A 10 -11.67 0.30 -7.13
N ALA A 11 -12.71 -0.23 -7.76
CA ALA A 11 -14.05 -0.31 -7.18
C ALA A 11 -14.04 -1.03 -5.82
N ASP A 12 -13.21 -2.07 -5.67
CA ASP A 12 -13.10 -2.84 -4.42
C ASP A 12 -12.47 -2.05 -3.25
N TYR A 13 -11.69 -1.00 -3.55
CA TYR A 13 -11.10 -0.11 -2.55
C TYR A 13 -12.05 1.02 -2.14
N PHE A 14 -13.04 1.32 -2.99
CA PHE A 14 -14.03 2.38 -2.78
C PHE A 14 -15.46 1.89 -3.08
N PRO A 15 -15.94 0.79 -2.47
CA PRO A 15 -17.18 0.10 -2.86
C PRO A 15 -18.45 0.93 -2.64
N ASP A 16 -18.42 1.89 -1.70
CA ASP A 16 -19.57 2.73 -1.33
C ASP A 16 -19.45 4.18 -1.85
N GLY A 17 -18.58 4.42 -2.83
CA GLY A 17 -18.22 5.78 -3.25
C GLY A 17 -17.46 6.55 -2.17
N SER A 18 -16.79 5.81 -1.27
CA SER A 18 -15.89 6.36 -0.26
C SER A 18 -14.91 7.34 -0.92
N PRO A 19 -14.51 8.40 -0.20
CA PRO A 19 -13.62 9.39 -0.79
C PRO A 19 -12.33 8.72 -1.24
N ARG A 20 -11.90 9.09 -2.46
CA ARG A 20 -10.64 8.62 -3.06
C ARG A 20 -9.49 9.45 -2.50
N ASP A 21 -9.34 9.41 -1.19
CA ASP A 21 -8.31 10.10 -0.43
C ASP A 21 -7.68 9.16 0.61
N ASN A 22 -6.76 9.71 1.38
CA ASN A 22 -6.00 9.03 2.43
C ASN A 22 -6.65 9.17 3.82
N SER A 23 -7.90 9.62 3.93
CA SER A 23 -8.62 9.69 5.21
C SER A 23 -8.96 8.31 5.78
N LEU A 24 -8.94 7.28 4.92
CA LEU A 24 -9.13 5.88 5.26
C LEU A 24 -7.88 5.07 4.94
N PRO A 25 -7.53 4.04 5.74
CA PRO A 25 -6.29 3.30 5.53
C PRO A 25 -6.26 2.57 4.18
N ARG A 26 -7.37 1.95 3.79
CA ARG A 26 -7.51 1.29 2.49
C ARG A 26 -7.30 2.27 1.32
N GLY A 27 -7.81 3.50 1.46
CA GLY A 27 -7.63 4.56 0.47
C GLY A 27 -6.18 4.98 0.35
N ALA A 28 -5.51 5.24 1.49
CA ALA A 28 -4.09 5.57 1.53
C ALA A 28 -3.21 4.47 0.91
N GLY A 29 -3.44 3.20 1.25
CA GLY A 29 -2.68 2.08 0.70
C GLY A 29 -2.88 1.91 -0.81
N CYS A 30 -4.11 2.04 -1.29
CA CYS A 30 -4.44 2.01 -2.72
C CYS A 30 -3.74 3.15 -3.48
N LEU A 31 -3.91 4.40 -3.03
CA LEU A 31 -3.33 5.57 -3.66
C LEU A 31 -1.80 5.50 -3.69
N TRP A 32 -1.19 5.04 -2.59
CA TRP A 32 0.26 4.89 -2.52
C TRP A 32 0.77 3.82 -3.48
N HIS A 33 0.10 2.66 -3.55
CA HIS A 33 0.46 1.61 -4.49
C HIS A 33 0.35 2.09 -5.95
N LEU A 34 -0.68 2.86 -6.28
CA LEU A 34 -0.84 3.44 -7.62
C LEU A 34 0.24 4.47 -7.94
N ALA A 35 0.53 5.35 -6.99
CA ALA A 35 1.61 6.30 -7.12
C ALA A 35 2.98 5.59 -7.29
N LEU A 36 3.17 4.43 -6.68
CA LEU A 36 4.38 3.63 -6.84
C LEU A 36 4.50 3.02 -8.25
N LEU A 37 3.38 2.57 -8.83
CA LEU A 37 3.34 2.02 -10.19
C LEU A 37 3.43 3.11 -11.28
N GLY A 38 3.02 4.35 -10.97
CA GLY A 38 3.12 5.51 -11.86
C GLY A 38 4.55 6.03 -12.06
N GLY A 39 5.51 5.59 -11.25
CA GLY A 39 6.93 5.95 -11.40
C GLY A 39 7.22 7.42 -11.07
N GLU A 40 8.07 8.07 -11.88
CA GLU A 40 8.55 9.43 -11.59
C GLU A 40 7.45 10.50 -11.63
N GLU A 41 6.39 10.30 -12.44
CA GLU A 41 5.31 11.29 -12.61
C GLU A 41 4.47 11.47 -11.33
N THR A 42 4.40 10.43 -10.50
CA THR A 42 3.61 10.38 -9.26
C THR A 42 4.47 10.47 -8.01
N ARG A 43 5.76 10.83 -8.14
CA ARG A 43 6.69 10.95 -7.01
C ARG A 43 6.20 11.92 -5.92
N GLY A 44 5.59 13.03 -6.32
CA GLY A 44 5.02 13.99 -5.37
C GLY A 44 3.90 13.37 -4.51
N ASP A 45 3.08 12.48 -5.09
CA ASP A 45 2.03 11.79 -4.36
C ASP A 45 2.62 10.79 -3.35
N LEU A 46 3.68 10.07 -3.73
CA LEU A 46 4.42 9.21 -2.80
C LEU A 46 4.96 9.99 -1.61
N GLU A 47 5.50 11.19 -1.82
CA GLU A 47 6.02 12.04 -0.75
C GLU A 47 4.93 12.46 0.24
N VAL A 48 3.71 12.74 -0.24
CA VAL A 48 2.55 13.09 0.60
C VAL A 48 1.97 11.87 1.34
N LEU A 49 2.01 10.70 0.70
CA LEU A 49 1.40 9.46 1.21
C LEU A 49 2.36 8.65 2.09
N THR A 50 3.58 9.11 2.33
CA THR A 50 4.60 8.41 3.12
C THR A 50 4.92 9.18 4.40
N VAL A 51 5.05 8.51 5.55
CA VAL A 51 5.36 9.17 6.84
C VAL A 51 6.74 9.84 6.81
N HIS A 52 7.75 9.15 6.29
CA HIS A 52 9.13 9.64 6.20
C HIS A 52 9.71 9.40 4.81
N PRO A 53 9.35 10.20 3.79
CA PRO A 53 9.71 9.92 2.39
C PRO A 53 11.23 9.86 2.15
N GLN A 54 12.02 10.61 2.93
CA GLN A 54 13.48 10.58 2.82
C GLN A 54 14.10 9.22 3.16
N ALA A 55 13.46 8.41 4.03
CA ALA A 55 13.93 7.07 4.37
C ALA A 55 13.72 6.07 3.23
N TRP A 56 12.84 6.38 2.26
CA TRP A 56 12.52 5.52 1.13
C TRP A 56 13.42 5.76 -0.10
N GLY A 57 14.13 6.89 -0.13
CA GLY A 57 15.00 7.27 -1.24
C GLY A 57 14.22 7.62 -2.51
N ASP A 58 14.36 6.81 -3.55
CA ASP A 58 13.65 6.95 -4.83
C ASP A 58 12.49 5.96 -4.98
N TYR A 59 12.16 5.21 -3.92
CA TYR A 59 11.13 4.17 -3.93
C TYR A 59 11.41 2.97 -4.86
N GLY A 60 12.58 2.90 -5.50
CA GLY A 60 12.88 1.84 -6.48
C GLY A 60 12.86 0.43 -5.88
N TRP A 61 13.35 0.28 -4.65
CA TRP A 61 13.29 -0.99 -3.92
C TRP A 61 11.85 -1.42 -3.60
N ALA A 62 11.00 -0.45 -3.25
CA ALA A 62 9.60 -0.69 -2.93
C ALA A 62 8.83 -1.10 -4.19
N GLN A 63 9.08 -0.41 -5.31
CA GLN A 63 8.51 -0.77 -6.61
C GLN A 63 8.91 -2.19 -7.02
N GLY A 64 10.19 -2.56 -6.85
CA GLY A 64 10.66 -3.91 -7.12
C GLY A 64 9.99 -4.98 -6.24
N LEU A 65 9.69 -4.65 -4.98
CA LEU A 65 9.06 -5.60 -4.04
C LEU A 65 7.60 -5.89 -4.39
N VAL A 66 6.87 -4.89 -4.88
CA VAL A 66 5.43 -5.01 -5.23
C VAL A 66 5.18 -5.34 -6.70
N GLN A 67 6.22 -5.32 -7.54
CA GLN A 67 6.09 -5.66 -8.96
C GLN A 67 5.55 -7.09 -9.12
N GLY A 68 4.44 -7.24 -9.86
CA GLY A 68 3.78 -8.54 -10.05
C GLY A 68 2.96 -8.99 -8.83
N ARG A 69 2.64 -8.08 -7.91
CA ARG A 69 1.76 -8.32 -6.77
C ARG A 69 0.56 -7.38 -6.83
N THR A 70 -0.53 -7.84 -6.24
CA THR A 70 -1.76 -7.06 -6.09
C THR A 70 -1.98 -6.79 -4.61
N LEU A 71 -2.25 -5.53 -4.27
CA LEU A 71 -2.62 -5.15 -2.92
C LEU A 71 -4.01 -5.74 -2.60
N GLY A 72 -4.16 -6.32 -1.41
CA GLY A 72 -5.45 -6.77 -0.90
C GLY A 72 -6.27 -5.59 -0.35
N THR A 73 -7.58 -5.77 -0.25
CA THR A 73 -8.48 -4.76 0.32
C THR A 73 -8.72 -4.93 1.82
N GLU A 74 -8.27 -6.04 2.40
CA GLU A 74 -8.37 -6.32 3.83
C GLU A 74 -7.41 -5.42 4.62
N VAL A 75 -7.92 -4.87 5.73
CA VAL A 75 -7.17 -4.02 6.65
C VAL A 75 -7.18 -4.70 8.02
N THR A 76 -5.99 -5.03 8.51
CA THR A 76 -5.80 -5.65 9.82
C THR A 76 -5.28 -4.61 10.81
N ALA A 77 -6.01 -4.36 11.89
CA ALA A 77 -5.58 -3.40 12.90
C ALA A 77 -4.51 -3.98 13.82
N ALA A 78 -3.52 -3.17 14.20
CA ALA A 78 -2.55 -3.52 15.23
C ALA A 78 -3.24 -3.70 16.59
N VAL A 79 -2.79 -4.67 17.38
CA VAL A 79 -3.43 -4.99 18.67
C VAL A 79 -3.20 -3.90 19.71
N ASP A 80 -2.04 -3.26 19.67
CA ASP A 80 -1.56 -2.25 20.61
C ASP A 80 -1.94 -0.81 20.24
N ALA A 81 -2.24 -0.53 18.96
CA ALA A 81 -2.75 0.76 18.51
C ALA A 81 -3.76 0.65 17.35
N PRO A 82 -4.92 0.00 17.55
CA PRO A 82 -5.84 -0.36 16.46
C PRO A 82 -6.43 0.84 15.70
N ASP A 83 -6.51 2.01 16.33
CA ASP A 83 -7.03 3.23 15.71
C ASP A 83 -5.96 4.06 14.98
N ARG A 84 -4.69 3.65 15.07
CA ARG A 84 -3.53 4.42 14.57
C ARG A 84 -2.57 3.63 13.71
N LEU A 85 -2.60 2.30 13.78
CA LEU A 85 -1.68 1.44 13.05
C LEU A 85 -2.45 0.26 12.47
N VAL A 86 -2.30 0.06 11.16
CA VAL A 86 -2.95 -1.04 10.45
C VAL A 86 -2.02 -1.61 9.38
N TYR A 87 -2.38 -2.79 8.89
CA TYR A 87 -1.64 -3.54 7.90
C TYR A 87 -2.54 -3.90 6.72
N MET A 88 -1.96 -3.89 5.53
CA MET A 88 -2.53 -4.44 4.31
C MET A 88 -1.53 -5.38 3.66
N HIS A 89 -1.98 -6.34 2.86
CA HIS A 89 -1.13 -7.43 2.37
C HIS A 89 -1.09 -7.44 0.85
N PHE A 90 0.09 -7.69 0.29
CA PHE A 90 0.24 -7.94 -1.14
C PHE A 90 0.17 -9.44 -1.42
N ALA A 91 -0.78 -9.82 -2.29
CA ALA A 91 -0.87 -11.16 -2.84
C ALA A 91 -0.12 -11.25 -4.17
N HIS A 92 0.44 -12.41 -4.49
CA HIS A 92 1.01 -12.64 -5.82
C HIS A 92 -0.07 -12.54 -6.89
N ASP A 93 0.20 -11.82 -7.99
CA ASP A 93 -0.70 -11.74 -9.12
C ASP A 93 -0.26 -12.70 -10.24
N PRO A 94 -0.93 -13.87 -10.40
CA PRO A 94 -0.59 -14.81 -11.47
C PRO A 94 -0.89 -14.28 -12.88
N ALA A 95 -1.67 -13.20 -13.02
CA ALA A 95 -1.98 -12.58 -14.29
C ALA A 95 -0.90 -11.59 -14.77
N ALA A 96 0.06 -11.22 -13.92
CA ALA A 96 1.16 -10.32 -14.26
C ALA A 96 2.19 -10.91 -15.25
N GLY A 97 2.00 -12.15 -15.71
CA GLY A 97 2.82 -12.77 -16.76
C GLY A 97 4.25 -13.14 -16.33
N LEU A 98 4.61 -12.92 -15.07
CA LEU A 98 5.83 -13.42 -14.47
C LEU A 98 5.63 -14.92 -14.18
N GLN A 99 6.39 -15.77 -14.89
CA GLN A 99 6.44 -17.19 -14.57
C GLN A 99 6.94 -17.33 -13.12
N PRO A 100 6.33 -18.20 -12.29
CA PRO A 100 6.89 -18.55 -10.98
C PRO A 100 8.14 -19.42 -11.20
N SER A 101 9.22 -18.84 -11.69
CA SER A 101 10.54 -19.48 -11.65
C SER A 101 11.07 -19.30 -10.24
N ASP A 102 11.14 -20.40 -9.50
CA ASP A 102 11.71 -20.52 -8.15
C ASP A 102 10.88 -19.92 -6.99
N ALA A 103 9.57 -20.24 -6.94
CA ALA A 103 8.74 -19.99 -5.76
C ALA A 103 9.07 -20.96 -4.60
N GLU A 104 10.30 -20.89 -4.08
CA GLU A 104 10.57 -21.24 -2.68
C GLU A 104 10.27 -19.99 -1.85
N ASP A 105 9.31 -20.11 -0.92
CA ASP A 105 8.78 -19.07 -0.02
C ASP A 105 8.44 -17.72 -0.69
N VAL A 106 7.16 -17.57 -1.08
CA VAL A 106 6.63 -16.26 -1.47
C VAL A 106 6.54 -15.42 -0.19
N ASP A 107 7.62 -14.71 0.15
CA ASP A 107 7.63 -13.82 1.31
C ASP A 107 6.38 -12.92 1.26
N GLU A 108 5.60 -12.99 2.32
CA GLU A 108 4.47 -12.11 2.56
C GLU A 108 4.98 -10.67 2.57
N VAL A 109 4.37 -9.80 1.79
CA VAL A 109 4.73 -8.38 1.78
C VAL A 109 3.59 -7.61 2.43
N VAL A 110 3.88 -7.05 3.59
CA VAL A 110 2.97 -6.28 4.42
C VAL A 110 3.24 -4.79 4.19
N LEU A 111 2.18 -4.05 3.87
CA LEU A 111 2.14 -2.61 3.84
C LEU A 111 1.68 -2.11 5.22
N THR A 112 2.56 -1.42 5.93
CA THR A 112 2.24 -0.82 7.23
C THR A 112 1.75 0.61 7.03
N LEU A 113 0.55 0.92 7.54
CA LEU A 113 -0.02 2.27 7.49
C LEU A 113 -0.18 2.83 8.89
N ALA A 114 0.29 4.07 9.07
CA ALA A 114 0.19 4.82 10.30
C ALA A 114 -0.73 6.02 10.12
N LYS A 115 -1.56 6.29 11.12
CA LYS A 115 -2.35 7.50 11.22
C LYS A 115 -1.50 8.62 11.82
N VAL A 116 -1.30 9.67 11.04
CA VAL A 116 -0.52 10.85 11.41
C VAL A 116 -1.40 11.89 12.13
N ASP A 117 -0.77 12.89 12.75
CA ASP A 117 -1.47 13.86 13.63
C ASP A 117 -2.52 14.73 12.91
N ASP A 118 -2.41 14.89 11.59
CA ASP A 118 -3.41 15.59 10.78
C ASP A 118 -4.68 14.75 10.52
N GLY A 119 -4.69 13.49 10.94
CA GLY A 119 -5.83 12.58 10.86
C GLY A 119 -5.83 11.67 9.64
N ASP A 120 -4.90 11.87 8.70
CA ASP A 120 -4.76 11.04 7.51
C ASP A 120 -3.95 9.77 7.80
N TRP A 121 -4.10 8.79 6.91
CA TRP A 121 -3.26 7.59 6.87
C TRP A 121 -2.12 7.78 5.88
N ARG A 122 -0.92 7.35 6.27
CA ARG A 122 0.27 7.34 5.42
C ARG A 122 0.97 5.99 5.55
N VAL A 123 1.66 5.59 4.49
CA VAL A 123 2.51 4.41 4.50
C VAL A 123 3.76 4.71 5.34
N TRP A 124 4.00 3.88 6.34
CA TRP A 124 5.19 3.95 7.18
C TRP A 124 6.30 3.02 6.66
N GLY A 125 5.93 1.78 6.31
CA GLY A 125 6.89 0.74 5.94
C GLY A 125 6.30 -0.32 5.03
N LEU A 126 7.20 -1.09 4.41
CA LEU A 126 6.88 -2.21 3.52
C LEU A 126 7.90 -3.33 3.76
N GLY A 127 7.43 -4.54 4.06
CA GLY A 127 8.30 -5.68 4.35
C GLY A 127 7.54 -6.89 4.90
N PRO A 128 8.24 -7.94 5.35
CA PRO A 128 7.60 -9.16 5.88
C PRO A 128 7.17 -9.04 7.35
N GLU A 129 7.49 -7.94 8.01
CA GLU A 129 7.28 -7.76 9.46
C GLU A 129 6.02 -6.95 9.76
N TYR A 130 5.49 -7.17 10.96
CA TYR A 130 4.36 -6.43 11.54
C TYR A 130 4.89 -5.58 12.70
N PRO A 131 5.40 -4.36 12.41
CA PRO A 131 5.98 -3.50 13.44
C PRO A 131 4.93 -3.10 14.47
N THR A 132 5.32 -2.95 15.74
CA THR A 132 4.42 -2.49 16.80
C THR A 132 4.24 -0.97 16.76
N ALA A 133 3.28 -0.46 17.52
CA ALA A 133 3.12 0.98 17.70
C ALA A 133 4.35 1.63 18.37
N GLU A 134 5.08 0.88 19.20
CA GLU A 134 6.35 1.34 19.78
C GLU A 134 7.39 1.54 18.68
N ASP A 135 7.56 0.57 17.78
CA ASP A 135 8.49 0.68 16.64
C ASP A 135 8.15 1.84 15.69
N VAL A 136 6.85 2.16 15.56
CA VAL A 136 6.37 3.14 14.57
C VAL A 136 6.30 4.58 15.12
N PHE A 137 5.98 4.76 16.40
CA PHE A 137 5.67 6.09 16.97
C PHE A 137 6.63 6.56 18.07
N LEU A 138 7.56 5.72 18.53
CA LEU A 138 8.48 6.06 19.63
C LEU A 138 9.96 6.04 19.22
N ASP A 139 10.26 5.81 17.94
CA ASP A 139 11.61 5.89 17.35
C ASP A 139 12.06 7.34 17.06
#